data_AF-J1L036-F1
#
_entry.id   AF-J1L036-F1
#
_cell.length_a   1.000
_cell.length_b   1.000
_cell.length_c   1.000
_cell.angle_alpha   90.00
_cell.angle_beta   90.00
_cell.angle_gamma   90.00
#
_symmetry.space_group_name_H-M   'P 1'
#
loop_
_entity.id
_entity.type
_entity.pdbx_description
1 polymer ?
#
loop_
_entity_poly.entity_id
_entity_poly.type
_entity_poly.pdbx_seq_one_letter_code
_entity_poly.pdbx_strand_id
1 'polypeptide(L)'
;MKIALPAKVKLPREVLIGIGILLLVALLIFAGWSLYKEMDRTARITSLNDAIAGSQEVLLPLNADISALLTSLPDRPSPGECDAYMLGLRALSDRGVVLTAVHRAEVAGVDAPLSVAGAQGAYLDALDHLNRAFALWGAAADAYFRDDYDGAQASIDRADGEWQAYLQAIGDYRRIAAGG
;
A
#
# COMPACT_ATOMS: atom_id res chain seq x y z
N MET A 1 -59.61 -8.18 -39.13
CA MET A 1 -58.47 -7.23 -39.10
C MET A 1 -57.27 -7.92 -39.73
N LYS A 2 -56.85 -7.50 -40.94
CA LYS A 2 -55.65 -8.03 -41.60
C LYS A 2 -54.47 -7.16 -41.18
N ILE A 3 -53.58 -7.69 -40.35
CA ILE A 3 -52.30 -7.04 -40.02
C ILE A 3 -51.42 -7.21 -41.25
N ALA A 4 -51.33 -6.15 -42.06
CA ALA A 4 -50.38 -6.10 -43.16
C ALA A 4 -48.97 -5.95 -42.54
N LEU A 5 -48.14 -7.00 -42.64
CA LEU A 5 -46.71 -6.84 -42.41
C LEU A 5 -46.16 -5.85 -43.46
N PRO A 6 -45.30 -4.90 -43.06
CA PRO A 6 -44.73 -3.94 -43.99
C PRO A 6 -43.89 -4.65 -45.05
N ALA A 7 -43.93 -4.07 -46.26
CA ALA A 7 -43.25 -4.54 -47.46
C ALA A 7 -41.79 -4.92 -47.19
N LYS A 8 -41.32 -6.00 -47.82
CA LYS A 8 -39.92 -6.42 -47.83
C LYS A 8 -39.03 -5.25 -48.25
N VAL A 9 -38.36 -4.61 -47.30
CA VAL A 9 -37.37 -3.56 -47.57
C VAL A 9 -36.24 -4.20 -48.35
N LYS A 10 -36.17 -3.95 -49.66
CA LYS A 10 -35.04 -4.36 -50.50
C LYS A 10 -33.91 -3.35 -50.28
N LEU A 11 -33.08 -3.60 -49.29
CA LEU A 11 -31.84 -2.85 -49.11
C LEU A 11 -30.89 -3.16 -50.29
N PRO A 12 -30.34 -2.13 -50.96
CA PRO A 12 -29.36 -2.34 -52.01
C PRO A 12 -28.12 -3.02 -51.43
N ARG A 13 -27.48 -3.89 -52.22
CA ARG A 13 -26.32 -4.69 -51.80
C ARG A 13 -25.17 -3.80 -51.28
N GLU A 14 -25.00 -2.62 -51.86
CA GLU A 14 -24.03 -1.60 -51.44
C GLU A 14 -24.29 -1.10 -50.01
N VAL A 15 -25.56 -0.93 -49.62
CA VAL A 15 -25.92 -0.50 -48.27
C VAL A 15 -25.69 -1.64 -47.27
N LEU A 16 -25.99 -2.89 -47.65
CA LEU A 16 -25.67 -4.06 -46.81
C LEU A 16 -24.16 -4.23 -46.60
N ILE A 17 -23.35 -4.01 -47.64
CA ILE A 17 -21.88 -4.01 -47.54
C ILE A 17 -21.42 -2.85 -46.66
N GLY A 18 -21.96 -1.64 -46.85
CA GLY A 18 -21.65 -0.48 -46.02
C GLY A 18 -21.95 -0.69 -44.53
N ILE A 19 -23.11 -1.27 -44.22
CA ILE A 19 -23.48 -1.66 -42.84
C ILE A 19 -22.51 -2.71 -42.29
N GLY A 20 -22.15 -3.72 -43.10
CA GLY A 20 -21.19 -4.75 -42.71
C GLY A 20 -19.81 -4.18 -42.38
N ILE A 21 -19.32 -3.23 -43.20
CA ILE A 21 -18.05 -2.52 -42.94
C ILE A 21 -18.16 -1.68 -41.66
N LEU A 22 -19.26 -0.96 -41.46
CA LEU A 22 -19.49 -0.16 -40.26
C LEU A 22 -19.49 -1.01 -38.98
N LEU A 23 -20.16 -2.16 -39.01
CA LEU A 23 -20.16 -3.11 -37.90
C LEU A 23 -18.77 -3.68 -37.64
N LEU A 24 -18.00 -3.99 -38.69
CA LEU A 24 -16.63 -4.47 -38.57
C LEU A 24 -15.72 -3.40 -37.93
N VAL A 25 -15.82 -2.15 -38.38
CA VAL A 25 -15.06 -1.03 -37.81
C VAL A 25 -15.43 -0.81 -36.34
N ALA A 26 -16.72 -0.85 -36.01
CA ALA A 26 -17.18 -0.73 -34.62
C ALA A 26 -16.63 -1.87 -33.74
N LEU A 27 -16.61 -3.11 -34.25
CA LEU A 27 -16.02 -4.27 -33.57
C LEU A 27 -14.51 -4.10 -33.34
N LEU A 28 -13.78 -3.61 -34.34
CA LEU A 28 -12.34 -3.38 -34.22
C LEU A 28 -12.01 -2.27 -33.22
N ILE A 29 -12.78 -1.17 -33.23
CA ILE A 29 -12.65 -0.09 -32.23
C ILE A 29 -12.93 -0.65 -30.84
N PHE A 30 -13.99 -1.44 -30.67
CA PHE A 30 -14.34 -2.05 -29.39
C PHE A 30 -13.25 -3.01 -28.90
N ALA A 31 -12.75 -3.89 -29.77
CA ALA A 31 -11.68 -4.83 -29.44
C ALA A 31 -10.38 -4.10 -29.08
N GLY A 32 -9.99 -3.10 -29.87
CA GLY A 32 -8.81 -2.27 -29.59
C GLY A 32 -8.92 -1.51 -28.27
N TRP A 33 -10.09 -0.95 -27.99
CA TRP A 33 -10.38 -0.29 -26.71
C TRP A 33 -10.33 -1.25 -25.52
N SER A 34 -10.87 -2.46 -25.67
CA SER A 34 -10.83 -3.49 -24.63
C SER A 34 -9.40 -3.93 -24.32
N LEU A 35 -8.58 -4.15 -25.36
CA LEU A 35 -7.16 -4.51 -25.20
C LEU A 35 -6.38 -3.38 -24.53
N TYR A 36 -6.62 -2.13 -24.95
CA TYR A 36 -5.99 -0.96 -24.34
C TYR A 36 -6.29 -0.85 -22.84
N LYS A 37 -7.55 -1.04 -22.42
CA LYS A 37 -7.93 -1.01 -21.00
C LYS A 37 -7.25 -2.09 -20.17
N GLU A 38 -7.10 -3.30 -20.73
CA GLU A 38 -6.43 -4.39 -20.01
C GLU A 38 -4.92 -4.16 -19.89
N MET A 39 -4.30 -3.59 -20.92
CA MET A 39 -2.89 -3.17 -20.86
C MET A 39 -2.66 -2.07 -19.82
N ASP A 40 -3.50 -1.03 -19.81
CA ASP A 40 -3.42 0.06 -18.82
C ASP A 40 -3.61 -0.47 -17.39
N ARG A 41 -4.59 -1.36 -17.19
CA ARG A 41 -4.81 -2.03 -15.91
C ARG A 41 -3.58 -2.81 -15.45
N THR A 42 -2.99 -3.60 -16.35
CA THR A 42 -1.82 -4.42 -16.04
C THR A 42 -0.63 -3.53 -15.66
N ALA A 43 -0.38 -2.46 -16.42
CA ALA A 43 0.70 -1.51 -16.13
C ALA A 43 0.56 -0.86 -14.74
N ARG A 44 -0.67 -0.48 -14.35
CA ARG A 44 -0.94 0.10 -13.02
C ARG A 44 -0.75 -0.91 -11.90
N ILE A 45 -1.17 -2.16 -12.09
CA ILE A 45 -0.94 -3.24 -11.10
C ILE A 45 0.57 -3.48 -10.94
N THR A 46 1.33 -3.55 -12.04
CA THR A 46 2.79 -3.67 -11.98
C THR A 46 3.42 -2.50 -11.23
N SER A 47 3.03 -1.26 -11.56
CA SER A 47 3.55 -0.07 -10.86
C SER A 47 3.25 -0.09 -9.37
N LEU A 48 2.07 -0.56 -8.95
CA LEU A 48 1.72 -0.70 -7.54
C LEU A 48 2.60 -1.76 -6.86
N ASN A 49 2.76 -2.92 -7.50
CA ASN A 49 3.58 -4.01 -6.97
C ASN A 49 5.05 -3.60 -6.85
N ASP A 50 5.58 -2.86 -7.82
CA ASP A 50 6.95 -2.35 -7.79
C ASP A 50 7.15 -1.35 -6.66
N ALA A 51 6.20 -0.43 -6.45
CA ALA A 51 6.23 0.52 -5.34
C ALA A 51 6.18 -0.19 -3.97
N ILE A 52 5.32 -1.19 -3.82
CA ILE A 52 5.25 -2.01 -2.61
C ILE A 52 6.53 -2.82 -2.40
N ALA A 53 7.07 -3.42 -3.46
CA ALA A 53 8.32 -4.20 -3.38
C ALA A 53 9.50 -3.32 -2.96
N GLY A 54 9.65 -2.13 -3.55
CA GLY A 54 10.68 -1.16 -3.17
C GLY A 54 10.52 -0.70 -1.72
N SER A 55 9.28 -0.48 -1.27
CA SER A 55 8.99 -0.19 0.13
C SER A 55 9.42 -1.33 1.07
N GLN A 56 9.12 -2.58 0.71
CA GLN A 56 9.49 -3.75 1.51
C GLN A 56 11.01 -3.98 1.56
N GLU A 57 11.72 -3.76 0.46
CA GLU A 57 13.19 -3.89 0.40
C GLU A 57 13.88 -2.99 1.42
N VAL A 58 13.33 -1.79 1.65
CA VAL A 58 13.89 -0.80 2.57
C VAL A 58 13.37 -0.98 4.01
N LEU A 59 12.07 -1.26 4.18
CA LEU A 59 11.43 -1.30 5.50
C LEU A 59 11.62 -2.63 6.22
N LEU A 60 11.76 -3.76 5.52
CA LEU A 60 11.97 -5.06 6.17
C LEU A 60 13.28 -5.13 6.98
N PRO A 61 14.44 -4.68 6.44
CA PRO A 61 15.66 -4.58 7.24
C PRO A 61 15.49 -3.65 8.45
N LEU A 62 14.86 -2.49 8.27
CA LEU A 62 14.63 -1.55 9.37
C LEU A 62 13.75 -2.16 10.48
N ASN A 63 12.72 -2.92 10.09
CA ASN A 63 11.88 -3.66 11.02
C ASN A 63 12.65 -4.75 11.78
N ALA A 64 13.64 -5.38 11.14
CA ALA A 64 14.52 -6.34 11.79
C ALA A 64 15.46 -5.63 12.79
N ASP A 65 16.04 -4.49 12.41
CA ASP A 65 16.92 -3.70 13.26
C ASP A 65 16.20 -3.21 14.53
N ILE A 66 14.98 -2.67 14.37
CA ILE A 66 14.17 -2.22 15.51
C ILE A 66 13.73 -3.39 16.39
N SER A 67 13.31 -4.50 15.80
CA SER A 67 12.93 -5.70 16.58
C SER A 67 14.12 -6.23 17.38
N ALA A 68 15.31 -6.25 16.77
CA ALA A 68 16.54 -6.66 17.44
C ALA A 68 16.84 -5.72 18.62
N LEU A 69 16.77 -4.41 18.41
CA LEU A 69 16.98 -3.42 19.47
C LEU A 69 15.97 -3.60 20.63
N LEU A 70 14.67 -3.71 20.34
CA LEU A 70 13.62 -3.88 21.36
C LEU A 70 13.86 -5.12 22.25
N THR A 71 14.58 -6.12 21.73
CA THR A 71 14.94 -7.34 22.48
C THR A 71 16.37 -7.35 23.02
N SER A 72 17.17 -6.30 22.78
CA SER A 72 18.59 -6.29 23.10
C SER A 72 18.90 -5.89 24.54
N LEU A 73 17.95 -5.30 25.26
CA LEU A 73 18.19 -4.83 26.62
C LEU A 73 18.31 -6.02 27.59
N PRO A 74 19.37 -6.11 28.41
CA PRO A 74 19.47 -7.14 29.44
C PRO A 74 18.49 -6.89 30.59
N ASP A 75 18.18 -7.92 31.38
CA ASP A 75 17.24 -7.83 32.53
C ASP A 75 17.61 -6.75 33.57
N ARG A 76 18.90 -6.38 33.64
CA ARG A 76 19.44 -5.38 34.57
C ARG A 76 20.46 -4.50 33.86
N PRO A 77 19.99 -3.55 33.02
CA PRO A 77 20.88 -2.67 32.28
C PRO A 77 21.54 -1.66 33.21
N SER A 78 22.81 -1.38 32.96
CA SER A 78 23.49 -0.23 33.52
C SER A 78 22.94 1.07 32.89
N PRO A 79 23.13 2.23 33.54
CA PRO A 79 22.69 3.52 32.97
C PRO A 79 23.26 3.78 31.56
N GLY A 80 24.53 3.44 31.32
CA GLY A 80 25.14 3.61 30.00
C GLY A 80 24.54 2.69 28.92
N GLU A 81 24.04 1.51 29.29
CA GLU A 81 23.32 0.62 28.37
C GLU A 81 21.91 1.17 28.05
N CYS A 82 21.22 1.75 29.05
CA CYS A 82 19.95 2.45 28.82
C CYS A 82 20.13 3.65 27.87
N ASP A 83 21.17 4.45 28.08
CA ASP A 83 21.48 5.61 27.23
C ASP A 83 21.77 5.17 25.78
N ALA A 84 22.59 4.14 25.61
CA ALA A 84 22.90 3.58 24.29
C ALA A 84 21.66 3.03 23.59
N TYR A 85 20.79 2.33 24.33
CA TYR A 85 19.52 1.84 23.82
C TYR A 85 18.62 2.98 23.35
N MET A 86 18.43 4.02 24.16
CA MET A 86 17.55 5.15 23.81
C MET A 86 18.11 5.96 22.63
N LEU A 87 19.44 6.09 22.52
CA LEU A 87 20.08 6.68 21.34
C LEU A 87 19.83 5.84 20.08
N GLY A 88 19.98 4.51 20.18
CA GLY A 88 19.67 3.60 19.08
C GLY A 88 18.20 3.67 18.66
N LEU A 89 17.31 3.70 19.65
CA LEU A 89 15.86 3.76 19.44
C LEU A 89 15.48 5.03 18.71
N ARG A 90 16.02 6.18 19.14
CA ARG A 90 15.84 7.47 18.46
C ARG A 90 16.33 7.43 17.02
N ALA A 91 17.56 6.95 16.78
CA ALA A 91 18.15 6.95 15.44
C ALA A 91 17.33 6.09 14.45
N LEU A 92 16.88 4.91 14.88
CA LEU A 92 16.02 4.06 14.07
C LEU A 92 14.64 4.70 13.85
N SER A 93 14.09 5.35 14.88
CA SER A 93 12.81 6.05 14.82
C SER A 93 12.81 7.22 13.83
N ASP A 94 13.81 8.09 13.89
CA ASP A 94 13.95 9.22 12.99
C ASP A 94 14.04 8.75 11.52
N ARG A 95 14.83 7.70 11.28
CA ARG A 95 14.93 7.07 9.95
C ARG A 95 13.60 6.44 9.54
N GLY A 96 12.92 5.76 10.45
CA GLY A 96 11.66 5.07 10.19
C GLY A 96 10.53 6.01 9.83
N VAL A 97 10.37 7.13 10.54
CA VAL A 97 9.36 8.15 10.21
C VAL A 97 9.54 8.68 8.79
N VAL A 98 10.78 9.00 8.40
CA VAL A 98 11.07 9.52 7.06
C VAL A 98 10.79 8.48 5.98
N LEU A 99 11.32 7.26 6.12
CA LEU A 99 11.19 6.22 5.09
C LEU A 99 9.75 5.74 4.92
N THR A 100 9.01 5.59 6.02
CA THR A 100 7.59 5.21 5.94
C THR A 100 6.74 6.30 5.27
N ALA A 101 7.01 7.57 5.55
CA ALA A 101 6.31 8.68 4.89
C ALA A 101 6.59 8.72 3.37
N VAL A 102 7.85 8.53 2.97
CA VAL A 102 8.25 8.47 1.55
C VAL A 102 7.52 7.33 0.84
N HIS A 103 7.63 6.11 1.35
CA HIS A 103 7.01 4.95 0.70
C HIS A 103 5.49 4.97 0.74
N ARG A 104 4.90 5.59 1.77
CA ARG A 104 3.46 5.85 1.79
C ARG A 104 3.05 6.74 0.63
N ALA A 105 3.78 7.83 0.39
CA ALA A 105 3.48 8.74 -0.72
C ALA A 105 3.66 8.06 -2.08
N GLU A 106 4.70 7.24 -2.25
CA GLU A 106 4.92 6.45 -3.47
C GLU A 106 3.77 5.48 -3.75
N VAL A 107 3.36 4.70 -2.74
CA VAL A 107 2.26 3.74 -2.89
C VAL A 107 0.92 4.45 -3.10
N ALA A 108 0.63 5.53 -2.36
CA ALA A 108 -0.61 6.29 -2.50
C ALA A 108 -0.71 7.04 -3.83
N GLY A 109 0.43 7.38 -4.44
CA GLY A 109 0.49 8.04 -5.73
C GLY A 109 0.10 7.14 -6.92
N VAL A 110 0.02 5.82 -6.72
CA VAL A 110 -0.39 4.89 -7.76
C VAL A 110 -1.93 4.81 -7.83
N ASP A 111 -2.49 5.14 -9.00
CA ASP A 111 -3.93 5.00 -9.26
C ASP A 111 -4.28 3.52 -9.51
N ALA A 112 -4.56 2.81 -8.41
CA ALA A 112 -4.77 1.37 -8.40
C ALA A 112 -6.14 0.98 -8.98
N PRO A 113 -6.20 -0.04 -9.86
CA PRO A 113 -7.48 -0.60 -10.29
C PRO A 113 -8.30 -1.15 -9.12
N LEU A 114 -9.64 -1.10 -9.23
CA LEU A 114 -10.57 -1.56 -8.20
C LEU A 114 -10.28 -2.97 -7.67
N SER A 115 -9.73 -3.86 -8.50
CA SER A 115 -9.38 -5.23 -8.10
C SER A 115 -8.27 -5.31 -7.06
N VAL A 116 -7.39 -4.31 -6.98
CA VAL A 116 -6.25 -4.27 -6.05
C VAL A 116 -6.29 -3.08 -5.09
N ALA A 117 -7.29 -2.20 -5.22
CA ALA A 117 -7.49 -1.04 -4.35
C ALA A 117 -7.61 -1.43 -2.86
N GLY A 118 -8.23 -2.57 -2.56
CA GLY A 118 -8.30 -3.10 -1.19
C GLY A 118 -6.93 -3.49 -0.62
N ALA A 119 -6.06 -4.10 -1.44
CA ALA A 119 -4.70 -4.45 -1.04
C ALA A 119 -3.84 -3.20 -0.84
N GLN A 120 -3.95 -2.21 -1.73
CA GLN A 120 -3.29 -0.92 -1.58
C GLN A 120 -3.71 -0.22 -0.27
N GLY A 121 -5.01 -0.17 0.01
CA GLY A 121 -5.54 0.41 1.24
C GLY A 121 -4.97 -0.24 2.50
N ALA A 122 -5.00 -1.57 2.57
CA ALA A 122 -4.44 -2.30 3.72
C ALA A 122 -2.92 -2.07 3.88
N TYR A 123 -2.16 -1.97 2.78
CA TYR A 123 -0.74 -1.65 2.83
C TYR A 123 -0.48 -0.21 3.31
N LEU A 124 -1.28 0.75 2.85
CA LEU A 124 -1.20 2.15 3.30
C LEU A 124 -1.53 2.29 4.79
N ASP A 125 -2.52 1.56 5.29
CA ASP A 125 -2.84 1.51 6.71
C ASP A 125 -1.68 0.92 7.52
N ALA A 126 -1.03 -0.14 7.02
CA ALA A 126 0.17 -0.69 7.63
C ALA A 126 1.29 0.36 7.73
N LEU A 127 1.55 1.10 6.66
CA LEU A 127 2.56 2.17 6.66
C LEU A 127 2.23 3.30 7.64
N ASP A 128 0.94 3.64 7.81
CA ASP A 128 0.52 4.66 8.78
C ASP A 128 0.78 4.21 10.22
N HIS A 129 0.40 2.98 10.56
CA HIS A 129 0.66 2.42 11.88
C HIS A 129 2.16 2.32 12.17
N LEU A 130 2.94 1.88 11.19
CA LEU A 130 4.39 1.80 11.32
C LEU A 130 5.04 3.18 11.52
N ASN A 131 4.57 4.20 10.79
CA ASN A 131 5.04 5.58 10.96
C ASN A 131 4.75 6.10 12.37
N ARG A 132 3.53 5.86 12.88
CA ARG A 132 3.14 6.25 14.24
C ARG A 132 3.96 5.53 15.31
N ALA A 133 4.22 4.24 15.14
CA ALA A 133 5.09 3.48 16.05
C ALA A 133 6.49 4.10 16.13
N PHE A 134 7.12 4.39 14.99
CA PHE A 134 8.42 5.07 14.96
C PHE A 134 8.38 6.45 15.62
N ALA A 135 7.35 7.26 15.34
CA ALA A 135 7.22 8.58 15.99
C ALA A 135 7.13 8.47 17.52
N LEU A 136 6.41 7.46 18.03
CA LEU A 136 6.24 7.22 19.47
C LEU A 136 7.51 6.68 20.12
N TRP A 137 8.26 5.79 19.47
CA TRP A 137 9.57 5.36 19.95
C TRP A 137 10.59 6.50 20.00
N GLY A 138 10.58 7.40 19.01
CA GLY A 138 11.37 8.63 19.04
C GLY A 138 10.98 9.54 20.20
N ALA A 139 9.68 9.72 20.44
CA ALA A 139 9.16 10.50 21.57
C ALA A 139 9.53 9.87 22.93
N ALA A 140 9.56 8.54 23.02
CA ALA A 140 10.00 7.84 24.22
C ALA A 140 11.47 8.12 24.54
N ALA A 141 12.35 8.02 23.54
CA ALA A 141 13.76 8.36 23.71
C ALA A 141 13.95 9.83 24.11
N ASP A 142 13.21 10.74 23.50
CA ASP A 142 13.22 12.16 23.86
C ASP A 142 12.76 12.44 25.29
N ALA A 143 11.73 11.73 25.77
CA ALA A 143 11.24 11.85 27.14
C ALA A 143 12.27 11.29 28.15
N TYR A 144 12.89 10.16 27.83
CA TYR A 144 13.95 9.56 28.64
C TYR A 144 15.11 10.55 28.88
N PHE A 145 15.61 11.23 27.83
CA PHE A 145 16.69 12.21 27.97
C PHE A 145 16.30 13.52 28.67
N ARG A 146 15.02 13.70 28.98
CA ARG A 146 14.50 14.80 29.80
C ARG A 146 14.16 14.36 31.22
N ASP A 147 14.54 13.15 31.61
CA ASP A 147 14.19 12.52 32.88
C ASP A 147 12.67 12.35 33.10
N ASP A 148 11.88 12.37 32.01
CA ASP A 148 10.44 12.13 32.01
C ASP A 148 10.16 10.65 31.74
N TYR A 149 10.43 9.81 32.75
CA TYR A 149 10.32 8.36 32.62
C TYR A 149 8.88 7.87 32.47
N ASP A 150 7.91 8.55 33.10
CA ASP A 150 6.49 8.24 32.93
C ASP A 150 6.03 8.54 31.49
N GLY A 151 6.48 9.68 30.92
CA GLY A 151 6.24 10.02 29.53
C GLY A 151 6.93 9.07 28.54
N ALA A 152 8.13 8.61 28.87
CA ALA A 152 8.85 7.60 28.08
C ALA A 152 8.08 6.27 28.05
N GLN A 153 7.65 5.77 29.21
CA GLN A 153 6.87 4.54 29.31
C GLN A 153 5.53 4.65 28.56
N ALA A 154 4.80 5.74 28.76
CA ALA A 154 3.52 5.96 28.07
C ALA A 154 3.68 6.01 26.53
N SER A 155 4.81 6.52 26.06
CA SER A 155 5.13 6.55 24.63
C SER A 155 5.47 5.15 24.10
N ILE A 156 6.23 4.34 24.86
CA ILE A 156 6.52 2.94 24.52
C ILE A 156 5.22 2.12 24.44
N ASP A 157 4.35 2.20 25.44
CA ASP A 157 3.10 1.43 25.47
C ASP A 157 2.21 1.73 24.25
N ARG A 158 2.17 3.00 23.82
CA ARG A 158 1.44 3.41 22.62
C ARG A 158 2.14 2.94 21.35
N ALA A 159 3.47 3.00 21.30
CA ALA A 159 4.25 2.52 20.17
C ALA A 159 4.02 1.02 19.95
N ASP A 160 3.97 0.24 21.03
CA ASP A 160 3.65 -1.19 20.98
C ASP A 160 2.24 -1.45 20.42
N GLY A 161 1.26 -0.63 20.81
CA GLY A 161 -0.09 -0.68 20.25
C GLY A 161 -0.11 -0.44 18.73
N GLU A 162 0.59 0.59 18.26
CA GLU A 162 0.72 0.89 16.83
C GLU A 162 1.52 -0.19 16.07
N TRP A 163 2.54 -0.76 16.70
CA TRP A 163 3.31 -1.86 16.12
C TRP A 163 2.45 -3.12 15.93
N GLN A 164 1.64 -3.49 16.91
CA GLN A 164 0.71 -4.62 16.77
C GLN A 164 -0.34 -4.35 15.67
N ALA A 165 -0.86 -3.13 15.59
CA ALA A 165 -1.77 -2.73 14.52
C ALA A 165 -1.11 -2.81 13.14
N TYR A 166 0.17 -2.42 13.03
CA TYR A 166 0.96 -2.60 11.82
C TYR A 166 1.09 -4.09 11.43
N LEU A 167 1.44 -4.97 12.38
CA LEU A 167 1.57 -6.40 12.14
C LEU A 167 0.24 -7.03 11.69
N GLN A 168 -0.89 -6.55 12.21
CA GLN A 168 -2.20 -6.96 11.75
C GLN A 168 -2.49 -6.47 10.33
N ALA A 169 -2.29 -5.18 10.06
CA ALA A 169 -2.56 -4.56 8.75
C ALA A 169 -1.72 -5.18 7.63
N ILE A 170 -0.44 -5.48 7.88
CA ILE A 170 0.41 -6.17 6.90
C ILE A 170 -0.05 -7.63 6.66
N GLY A 171 -0.61 -8.27 7.68
CA GLY A 171 -1.25 -9.59 7.56
C GLY A 171 -2.52 -9.54 6.71
N ASP A 172 -3.34 -8.50 6.90
CA ASP A 172 -4.55 -8.28 6.10
C ASP A 172 -4.21 -7.95 4.65
N TYR A 173 -3.20 -7.11 4.40
CA TYR A 173 -2.64 -6.89 3.06
C TYR A 173 -2.27 -8.20 2.37
N ARG A 174 -1.48 -9.06 3.04
CA ARG A 174 -1.05 -10.35 2.45
C ARG A 174 -2.25 -11.26 2.13
N ARG A 175 -3.27 -11.27 2.99
CA ARG A 175 -4.49 -12.08 2.78
C ARG A 175 -5.29 -11.57 1.59
N ILE A 176 -5.48 -10.26 1.48
CA ILE A 176 -6.22 -9.63 0.38
C ILE A 176 -5.46 -9.79 -0.94
N ALA A 177 -4.14 -9.57 -0.93
CA ALA A 177 -3.30 -9.71 -2.11
C ALA A 177 -3.22 -11.16 -2.63
N ALA A 178 -3.34 -12.16 -1.76
CA ALA A 178 -3.34 -13.58 -2.15
C ALA A 178 -4.71 -14.11 -2.58
N GLY A 179 -5.80 -13.40 -2.26
CA GLY A 179 -7.19 -13.80 -2.54
C GLY A 179 -7.89 -12.98 -3.63
N GLY A 180 -7.18 -12.04 -4.26
CA GLY A 180 -7.66 -11.18 -5.35
C GLY A 180 -7.40 -11.74 -6.74
#